data_AF-A0A2V6WLP9-F1
#
_entry.id   AF-A0A2V6WLP9-F1
#
_cell.length_a   1.000
_cell.length_b   1.000
_cell.length_c   1.000
_cell.angle_alpha   90.00
_cell.angle_beta   90.00
_cell.angle_gamma   90.00
#
_symmetry.space_group_name_H-M   'P 1'
#
loop_
_entity.id
_entity.type
_entity.pdbx_description
1 polymer ?
#
loop_
_entity_poly.entity_id
_entity_poly.type
_entity_poly.pdbx_seq_one_letter_code
_entity_poly.pdbx_strand_id
1 'polypeptide(L)'
;MSRRSIALALALCLTVVAPAGAQRSGAQPTAAELIRALQGREFTEAVGAAERLGAYASQRAQVVPALVDALRNREWASCSGDVRDAIARSLAQLKAKEAVVPLLELVKSGKPLDHECVE
;
A
#
# COMPACT_ATOMS: atom_id res chain seq x y z
N MET A 1 26.73 35.68 -55.44
CA MET A 1 26.48 36.64 -54.34
C MET A 1 25.35 36.09 -53.46
N SER A 2 25.67 35.91 -52.17
CA SER A 2 24.80 35.87 -50.97
C SER A 2 23.60 34.92 -50.90
N ARG A 3 23.67 33.98 -49.94
CA ARG A 3 22.78 33.85 -48.75
C ARG A 3 23.32 32.64 -47.95
N ARG A 4 24.23 32.86 -46.99
CA ARG A 4 23.98 32.90 -45.53
C ARG A 4 23.20 31.70 -45.00
N SER A 5 23.81 30.93 -44.09
CA SER A 5 23.31 30.70 -42.72
C SER A 5 23.79 29.37 -42.08
N ILE A 6 24.50 29.46 -40.93
CA ILE A 6 24.10 28.93 -39.59
C ILE A 6 24.59 27.47 -39.38
N ALA A 7 25.65 27.16 -38.61
CA ALA A 7 25.96 27.35 -37.17
C ALA A 7 25.55 26.15 -36.28
N LEU A 8 26.48 25.78 -35.38
CA LEU A 8 26.37 24.99 -34.13
C LEU A 8 25.99 23.50 -34.24
N ALA A 9 26.85 22.55 -33.85
CA ALA A 9 27.27 22.19 -32.49
C ALA A 9 26.11 21.71 -31.59
N LEU A 10 26.07 20.40 -31.31
CA LEU A 10 26.09 19.81 -29.96
C LEU A 10 25.84 18.30 -30.08
N ALA A 11 26.85 17.49 -29.73
CA ALA A 11 26.65 16.09 -29.39
C ALA A 11 26.01 16.04 -28.00
N LEU A 12 24.75 15.64 -27.91
CA LEU A 12 24.07 15.40 -26.64
C LEU A 12 23.93 13.89 -26.42
N CYS A 13 24.86 13.34 -25.66
CA CYS A 13 24.77 11.98 -25.11
C CYS A 13 23.54 11.89 -24.20
N LEU A 14 22.47 11.26 -24.67
CA LEU A 14 21.35 10.83 -23.83
C LEU A 14 21.53 9.36 -23.49
N THR A 15 22.42 9.08 -22.54
CA THR A 15 22.35 7.84 -21.79
C THR A 15 21.14 7.94 -20.86
N VAL A 16 20.05 7.27 -21.23
CA VAL A 16 18.95 7.01 -20.30
C VAL A 16 19.48 6.02 -19.26
N VAL A 17 20.01 6.54 -18.16
CA VAL A 17 20.12 5.76 -16.92
C VAL A 17 18.73 5.69 -16.34
N ALA A 18 18.05 4.57 -16.55
CA ALA A 18 16.90 4.20 -15.74
C ALA A 18 17.43 3.75 -14.37
N PRO A 19 17.10 4.41 -13.25
CA PRO A 19 17.44 3.87 -11.96
C PRO A 19 16.47 2.75 -11.60
N ALA A 20 17.07 1.60 -11.31
CA ALA A 20 16.60 0.59 -10.36
C ALA A 20 15.18 0.07 -10.58
N GLY A 21 15.09 -1.02 -11.36
CA GLY A 21 14.23 -2.12 -10.90
C GLY A 21 14.63 -2.43 -9.46
N ALA A 22 13.71 -2.20 -8.54
CA ALA A 22 13.89 -2.49 -7.13
C ALA A 22 14.31 -3.96 -7.02
N GLN A 23 15.59 -4.17 -6.74
CA GLN A 23 16.14 -5.45 -6.37
C GLN A 23 15.28 -5.95 -5.20
N ARG A 24 14.42 -6.94 -5.44
CA ARG A 24 13.75 -7.67 -4.35
C ARG A 24 14.84 -8.43 -3.62
N SER A 25 15.54 -7.76 -2.71
CA SER A 25 16.31 -8.42 -1.68
C SER A 25 15.38 -9.46 -1.05
N GLY A 26 15.81 -10.72 -0.95
CA GLY A 26 15.04 -11.79 -0.30
C GLY A 26 14.78 -11.57 1.21
N ALA A 27 14.97 -10.35 1.69
CA ALA A 27 14.66 -9.92 3.04
C ALA A 27 13.14 -9.71 3.15
N GLN A 28 12.56 -10.25 4.23
CA GLN A 28 11.18 -9.98 4.58
C GLN A 28 11.02 -8.47 4.86
N PRO A 29 10.03 -7.79 4.26
CA PRO A 29 9.76 -6.38 4.55
C PRO A 29 9.50 -6.15 6.03
N THR A 30 9.88 -4.98 6.52
CA THR A 30 9.59 -4.54 7.89
C THR A 30 8.11 -4.19 8.04
N ALA A 31 7.60 -4.17 9.28
CA ALA A 31 6.22 -3.71 9.51
C ALA A 31 6.03 -2.24 9.09
N ALA A 32 7.06 -1.40 9.22
CA ALA A 32 6.98 0.00 8.81
C ALA A 32 6.81 0.16 7.29
N GLU A 33 7.51 -0.66 6.50
CA GLU A 33 7.34 -0.70 5.04
C GLU A 33 5.94 -1.20 4.66
N LEU A 34 5.45 -2.22 5.36
CA LEU A 34 4.09 -2.71 5.14
C LEU A 34 3.01 -1.69 5.52
N ILE A 35 3.17 -0.98 6.64
CA ILE A 35 2.26 0.09 7.04
C ILE A 35 2.24 1.19 5.98
N ARG A 36 3.40 1.54 5.40
CA ARG A 36 3.48 2.50 4.31
C ARG A 36 2.75 2.01 3.06
N ALA A 37 2.91 0.74 2.70
CA ALA A 37 2.21 0.13 1.57
C ALA A 37 0.69 0.09 1.78
N LEU A 38 0.23 -0.28 2.98
CA LEU A 38 -1.18 -0.23 3.38
C LEU A 38 -1.78 1.18 3.24
N GLN A 39 -0.99 2.20 3.57
CA GLN A 39 -1.35 3.60 3.45
C GLN A 39 -1.31 4.13 2.00
N GLY A 40 -0.78 3.36 1.05
CA GLY A 40 -0.76 3.68 -0.37
C GLY A 40 -2.14 3.66 -1.01
N ARG A 41 -2.23 4.13 -2.26
CA ARG A 41 -3.50 4.18 -3.02
C ARG A 41 -3.80 2.89 -3.79
N GLU A 42 -2.76 2.14 -4.15
CA GLU A 42 -2.87 0.91 -4.94
C GLU A 42 -3.39 -0.23 -4.07
N PHE A 43 -4.58 -0.73 -4.38
CA PHE A 43 -5.27 -1.70 -3.54
C PHE A 43 -4.52 -3.04 -3.46
N THR A 44 -3.89 -3.48 -4.55
CA THR A 44 -3.13 -4.75 -4.60
C THR A 44 -1.96 -4.75 -3.63
N GLU A 45 -1.23 -3.63 -3.55
CA GLU A 45 -0.15 -3.44 -2.58
C GLU A 45 -0.70 -3.39 -1.14
N ALA A 46 -1.83 -2.70 -0.94
CA ALA A 46 -2.45 -2.55 0.36
C ALA A 46 -3.03 -3.87 0.91
N VAL A 47 -3.68 -4.69 0.08
CA VAL A 47 -4.17 -6.04 0.45
C VAL A 47 -2.99 -6.90 0.89
N GLY A 48 -1.96 -7.04 0.05
CA GLY A 48 -0.80 -7.86 0.39
C GLY A 48 -0.05 -7.36 1.63
N ALA A 49 -0.04 -6.05 1.87
CA ALA A 49 0.50 -5.47 3.09
C ALA A 49 -0.35 -5.81 4.32
N ALA A 50 -1.67 -5.63 4.24
CA ALA A 50 -2.60 -5.93 5.32
C ALA A 50 -2.49 -7.40 5.74
N GLU A 51 -2.55 -8.34 4.79
CA GLU A 51 -2.46 -9.78 5.07
C GLU A 51 -1.16 -10.14 5.79
N ARG A 52 -0.04 -9.62 5.30
CA ARG A 52 1.27 -9.90 5.89
C ARG A 52 1.42 -9.29 7.28
N LEU A 53 0.86 -8.11 7.54
CA LEU A 53 0.87 -7.46 8.85
C LEU A 53 0.25 -8.33 9.96
N GLY A 54 -0.68 -9.23 9.63
CA GLY A 54 -1.26 -10.19 10.58
C GLY A 54 -0.23 -11.10 11.26
N ALA A 55 0.92 -11.35 10.60
CA ALA A 55 2.01 -12.17 11.13
C ALA A 55 2.97 -11.41 12.08
N TYR A 56 2.85 -10.08 12.23
CA TYR A 56 3.81 -9.26 12.97
C TYR A 56 3.42 -9.11 14.46
N ALA A 57 3.15 -10.24 15.13
CA ALA A 57 2.69 -10.27 16.51
C ALA A 57 3.66 -9.60 17.51
N SER A 58 4.97 -9.71 17.30
CA SER A 58 5.99 -9.04 18.14
C SER A 58 5.97 -7.51 18.02
N GLN A 59 5.34 -6.98 16.98
CA GLN A 59 5.22 -5.55 16.68
C GLN A 59 3.77 -5.07 16.75
N ARG A 60 2.89 -5.84 17.43
CA ARG A 60 1.45 -5.56 17.56
C ARG A 60 1.15 -4.12 18.01
N ALA A 61 1.97 -3.56 18.90
CA ALA A 61 1.81 -2.21 19.43
C ALA A 61 1.83 -1.11 18.36
N GLN A 62 2.56 -1.30 17.25
CA GLN A 62 2.53 -0.36 16.12
C GLN A 62 1.58 -0.81 14.99
N VAL A 63 1.42 -2.13 14.82
CA VAL A 63 0.64 -2.69 13.71
C VAL A 63 -0.86 -2.51 13.93
N VAL A 64 -1.37 -2.79 15.13
CA VAL A 64 -2.81 -2.71 15.40
C VAL A 64 -3.35 -1.28 15.23
N PRO A 65 -2.72 -0.22 15.79
CA PRO A 65 -3.19 1.14 15.55
C PRO A 65 -3.18 1.52 14.07
N ALA A 66 -2.17 1.10 13.30
CA ALA A 66 -2.09 1.39 11.88
C ALA A 66 -3.20 0.70 11.07
N LEU A 67 -3.49 -0.57 11.38
CA LEU A 67 -4.59 -1.31 10.77
C LEU A 67 -5.95 -0.67 11.10
N VAL A 68 -6.17 -0.26 12.35
CA VAL A 68 -7.40 0.41 12.79
C VAL A 68 -7.56 1.80 12.15
N ASP A 69 -6.47 2.56 12.02
CA ASP A 69 -6.49 3.85 11.32
C ASP A 69 -6.87 3.67 9.84
N ALA A 70 -6.23 2.72 9.15
CA ALA A 70 -6.55 2.41 7.76
C ALA A 70 -8.01 2.01 7.59
N LEU A 71 -8.54 1.16 8.48
CA LEU A 71 -9.92 0.71 8.47
C LEU A 71 -10.93 1.87 8.52
N ARG A 72 -10.64 2.91 9.31
CA ARG A 72 -11.55 4.05 9.56
C ARG A 72 -11.45 5.12 8.48
N ASN A 73 -10.22 5.41 8.06
CA ASN A 73 -9.88 6.69 7.44
C ASN A 73 -9.39 6.54 6.00
N ARG A 74 -9.31 5.32 5.46
CA ARG A 74 -8.81 5.08 4.10
C ARG A 74 -9.88 4.55 3.15
N GLU A 75 -9.69 5.01 1.92
CA GLU A 75 -10.29 4.48 0.70
C GLU A 75 -9.13 4.23 -0.26
N TRP A 76 -9.20 3.14 -1.02
CA TRP A 76 -8.24 2.82 -2.06
C TRP A 76 -8.81 3.16 -3.44
N ALA A 77 -7.96 3.19 -4.46
CA ALA A 77 -8.37 3.56 -5.81
C ALA A 77 -9.52 2.68 -6.35
N SER A 78 -9.57 1.43 -5.90
CA SER A 78 -10.62 0.44 -6.17
C SER A 78 -10.62 -0.60 -5.05
N CYS A 79 -11.61 -1.50 -5.01
CA CYS A 79 -11.56 -2.73 -4.22
C CYS A 79 -11.33 -2.49 -2.71
N SER A 80 -11.97 -1.44 -2.18
CA SER A 80 -11.77 -1.06 -0.77
C SER A 80 -12.37 -2.09 0.19
N GLY A 81 -13.34 -2.87 -0.27
CA GLY A 81 -13.88 -4.03 0.46
C GLY A 81 -12.80 -5.10 0.70
N ASP A 82 -12.08 -5.53 -0.34
CA ASP A 82 -10.99 -6.52 -0.23
C ASP A 82 -9.91 -6.07 0.77
N VAL A 83 -9.51 -4.79 0.75
CA VAL A 83 -8.50 -4.27 1.68
C VAL A 83 -9.04 -4.27 3.12
N ARG A 84 -10.29 -3.87 3.34
CA ARG A 84 -10.91 -3.88 4.69
C ARG A 84 -11.05 -5.29 5.23
N ASP A 85 -11.43 -6.24 4.39
CA ASP A 85 -11.52 -7.65 4.73
C ASP A 85 -10.14 -8.23 5.10
N ALA A 86 -9.11 -7.93 4.32
CA ALA A 86 -7.72 -8.27 4.66
C ALA A 86 -7.28 -7.66 6.01
N ILE A 87 -7.60 -6.38 6.26
CA ILE A 87 -7.33 -5.73 7.55
C ILE A 87 -8.06 -6.46 8.69
N ALA A 88 -9.34 -6.79 8.52
CA ALA A 88 -10.14 -7.47 9.53
C ALA A 88 -9.57 -8.86 9.86
N ARG A 89 -9.16 -9.63 8.85
CA ARG A 89 -8.45 -10.91 9.03
C ARG A 89 -7.17 -10.74 9.84
N SER A 90 -6.35 -9.74 9.51
CA SER A 90 -5.09 -9.49 10.22
C SER A 90 -5.29 -9.05 11.66
N LEU A 91 -6.30 -8.21 11.92
CA LEU A 91 -6.69 -7.84 13.29
C LEU A 91 -7.15 -9.07 14.10
N ALA A 92 -7.88 -10.00 13.48
CA ALA A 92 -8.27 -11.25 14.11
C ALA A 92 -7.06 -12.15 14.43
N GLN A 93 -6.11 -12.31 13.49
CA GLN A 93 -4.86 -13.06 13.70
C GLN A 93 -4.04 -12.48 14.86
N LEU A 94 -3.97 -11.15 14.96
CA LEU A 94 -3.28 -10.43 16.03
C LEU A 94 -4.06 -10.42 17.36
N LYS A 95 -5.24 -11.02 17.42
CA LYS A 95 -6.14 -11.03 18.58
C LYS A 95 -6.39 -9.60 19.10
N ALA A 96 -6.63 -8.66 18.17
CA ALA A 96 -6.84 -7.24 18.46
C ALA A 96 -8.24 -6.97 19.00
N LYS A 97 -8.49 -7.26 20.28
CA LYS A 97 -9.79 -7.01 20.93
C LYS A 97 -10.20 -5.53 20.90
N GLU A 98 -9.23 -4.62 20.93
CA GLU A 98 -9.42 -3.18 20.80
C GLU A 98 -10.01 -2.78 19.43
N ALA A 99 -9.94 -3.64 18.41
CA ALA A 99 -10.49 -3.38 17.10
C ALA A 99 -11.99 -3.73 16.96
N VAL A 100 -12.61 -4.36 17.97
CA VAL A 100 -14.03 -4.77 17.91
C VAL A 100 -14.95 -3.58 17.66
N VAL A 101 -14.78 -2.48 18.40
CA VAL A 101 -15.60 -1.27 18.22
C VAL A 101 -15.36 -0.64 16.83
N PRO A 102 -14.11 -0.41 16.37
CA PRO A 102 -13.84 0.04 15.00
C PRO A 102 -14.48 -0.83 13.90
N LEU A 103 -14.43 -2.16 14.03
CA LEU A 103 -15.02 -3.07 13.05
C LEU A 103 -16.55 -2.99 13.05
N LEU A 104 -17.19 -2.90 14.22
CA LEU A 104 -18.64 -2.70 14.31
C LEU A 104 -19.09 -1.35 13.73
N GLU A 105 -18.31 -0.30 13.95
CA GLU A 105 -18.57 1.02 13.37
C GLU A 105 -18.41 1.00 11.84
N LEU A 106 -17.42 0.29 11.33
CA LEU A 106 -17.26 0.09 9.89
C LEU A 106 -18.49 -0.61 9.30
N VAL A 107 -18.95 -1.71 9.90
CA VAL A 107 -20.17 -2.42 9.44
C VAL A 107 -21.39 -1.49 9.44
N LYS A 108 -21.56 -0.68 10.50
CA LYS A 108 -22.66 0.29 10.60
C LYS A 108 -22.57 1.42 9.58
N SER A 109 -21.36 1.76 9.12
CA SER A 109 -21.16 2.84 8.15
C SER A 109 -21.67 2.50 6.75
N GLY A 110 -21.92 1.22 6.45
CA GLY A 110 -22.34 0.78 5.12
C GLY A 110 -21.24 0.89 4.05
N LYS A 111 -19.98 1.14 4.45
CA LYS A 111 -18.83 1.06 3.56
C LYS A 111 -18.71 -0.35 2.97
N PRO A 112 -18.28 -0.51 1.70
CA PRO A 112 -18.07 -1.83 1.09
C PRO A 112 -17.12 -2.68 1.92
N LEU A 113 -17.47 -3.95 2.09
CA LEU A 113 -16.74 -4.99 2.84
C LEU A 113 -16.57 -6.27 2.03
N ASP A 114 -17.36 -6.41 0.98
CA ASP A 114 -17.36 -7.52 0.06
C ASP A 114 -16.10 -7.52 -0.80
N HIS A 115 -15.76 -8.73 -1.21
CA HIS A 115 -14.63 -9.02 -2.06
C HIS A 115 -15.00 -8.64 -3.50
N GLU A 116 -14.44 -7.55 -4.01
CA GLU A 116 -14.84 -6.98 -5.30
C GLU A 116 -13.89 -7.41 -6.43
N CYS A 117 -12.62 -7.76 -6.13
CA CYS A 117 -11.59 -7.76 -7.17
C CYS A 117 -10.50 -8.86 -7.09
N VAL A 118 -10.18 -9.42 -5.92
CA VAL A 118 -8.99 -10.27 -5.76
C VAL A 118 -9.29 -11.77 -5.96
N GLU A 119 -9.43 -12.26 -7.20
CA GLU A 119 -9.53 -13.72 -7.47
C GLU A 119 -8.17 -14.43 -7.50
#